data_AF-A0A838TYI8-F1
#
_entry.id   AF-A0A838TYI8-F1
#
_cell.length_a   1.000
_cell.length_b   1.000
_cell.length_c   1.000
_cell.angle_alpha   90.00
_cell.angle_beta   90.00
_cell.angle_gamma   90.00
#
_symmetry.space_group_name_H-M   'P 1'
#
loop_
_entity.id
_entity.type
_entity.pdbx_description
1 polymer ?
#
loop_
_entity_poly.entity_id
_entity_poly.type
_entity_poly.pdbx_seq_one_letter_code
_entity_poly.pdbx_strand_id
1 'polypeptide(L)' 'MIDKLEFFKYLKKNHGIEFSKEEIVNIFSKSAEEESKIDDFLSEIEVESTYSQSNLFVTCKAGTVYYKWNKSTT' A
#
# COMPACT_ATOMS: atom_id res chain seq x y z
N MET A 1 13.74 -6.09 8.67
CA MET A 1 12.35 -6.35 9.07
C MET A 1 11.58 -5.07 8.84
N ILE A 2 10.67 -5.09 7.88
CA ILE A 2 9.82 -3.94 7.55
C ILE A 2 8.91 -3.63 8.74
N ASP A 3 8.92 -2.36 9.15
CA ASP A 3 7.99 -1.83 10.15
C ASP A 3 6.69 -1.38 9.48
N LYS A 4 5.55 -1.86 9.98
CA LYS A 4 4.21 -1.57 9.44
C LYS A 4 3.89 -0.06 9.50
N LEU A 5 4.34 0.65 10.54
CA LEU A 5 4.08 2.08 10.66
C LEU A 5 4.92 2.88 9.66
N GLU A 6 6.18 2.52 9.45
CA GLU A 6 7.03 3.15 8.43
C GLU A 6 6.49 2.92 7.01
N PHE A 7 6.06 1.69 6.72
CA PHE A 7 5.42 1.33 5.45
C PHE A 7 4.24 2.26 5.14
N PHE A 8 3.28 2.39 6.06
CA PHE A 8 2.13 3.26 5.84
C PHE A 8 2.47 4.74 5.87
N LYS A 9 3.43 5.18 6.69
CA LYS A 9 3.89 6.57 6.69
C LYS A 9 4.48 6.95 5.33
N TYR A 10 5.26 6.07 4.71
CA TYR A 10 5.80 6.30 3.38
C TYR A 10 4.69 6.42 2.33
N LEU A 11 3.73 5.49 2.31
CA LEU A 11 2.63 5.52 1.35
C LEU A 11 1.76 6.78 1.52
N LYS A 12 1.45 7.17 2.76
CA LYS A 12 0.71 8.41 3.07
C LYS A 12 1.50 9.67 2.72
N LYS A 13 2.82 9.67 2.91
CA LYS A 13 3.69 10.80 2.52
C LYS A 13 3.66 11.03 1.02
N ASN A 14 3.59 9.95 0.24
CA ASN A 14 3.49 9.96 -1.22
C ASN A 14 2.02 9.98 -1.71
N HIS A 15 1.16 10.75 -1.03
CA HIS A 15 -0.24 10.88 -1.44
C HIS A 15 -0.38 11.42 -2.87
N GLY A 16 -1.41 10.96 -3.58
CA GLY A 16 -1.66 11.29 -4.97
C GLY A 16 -0.84 10.47 -5.97
N ILE A 17 0.22 9.79 -5.52
CA ILE A 17 1.01 8.85 -6.31
C ILE A 17 0.37 7.47 -6.22
N GLU A 18 0.38 6.78 -7.34
CA GLU A 18 -0.15 5.43 -7.48
C GLU A 18 1.04 4.46 -7.58
N PHE A 19 1.01 3.39 -6.79
CA PHE A 19 2.06 2.36 -6.78
C PHE A 19 1.44 1.01 -7.07
N SER A 20 2.03 0.24 -7.98
CA SER A 20 1.71 -1.18 -8.14
C SER A 20 2.22 -1.99 -6.95
N LYS A 21 1.64 -3.18 -6.72
CA LYS A 21 2.16 -4.13 -5.72
C LYS A 21 3.66 -4.40 -5.92
N GLU A 22 4.10 -4.60 -7.16
CA GLU A 22 5.50 -4.86 -7.49
C GLU A 22 6.41 -3.68 -7.15
N GLU A 23 6.00 -2.45 -7.42
CA GLU A 23 6.77 -1.25 -7.03
C GLU A 23 6.89 -1.14 -5.51
N ILE A 24 5.81 -1.40 -4.78
CA ILE A 24 5.83 -1.42 -3.31
C ILE A 24 6.81 -2.48 -2.81
N VAL A 25 6.75 -3.70 -3.35
CA VAL A 25 7.69 -4.78 -3.02
C VAL A 25 9.13 -4.35 -3.30
N ASN A 26 9.41 -3.76 -4.46
CA ASN A 26 10.75 -3.29 -4.83
C ASN A 26 11.29 -2.17 -3.92
N ILE A 27 10.41 -1.35 -3.34
CA ILE A 27 10.81 -0.26 -2.43
C ILE A 27 11.18 -0.82 -1.05
N PHE A 28 10.40 -1.76 -0.53
CA PHE A 28 10.50 -2.15 0.88
C PHE A 28 11.16 -3.50 1.12
N SER A 29 11.04 -4.44 0.18
CA SER A 29 11.52 -5.81 0.36
C SER A 29 13.01 -5.92 0.08
N LYS A 30 13.73 -6.61 0.97
CA LYS A 30 15.11 -7.07 0.74
C LYS A 30 15.22 -8.58 0.74
N SER A 31 14.11 -9.29 0.95
CA SER A 31 14.05 -10.75 1.01
C SER A 31 12.64 -11.26 0.73
N ALA A 32 12.51 -12.53 0.33
CA ALA A 32 11.21 -13.15 0.10
C ALA A 32 10.29 -13.15 1.34
N GLU A 33 10.88 -13.21 2.55
CA GLU A 33 10.11 -13.11 3.80
C GLU A 33 9.48 -11.71 3.98
N GLU A 34 10.19 -10.66 3.57
CA GLU A 34 9.69 -9.29 3.62
C GLU A 34 8.63 -9.03 2.56
N GLU A 35 8.74 -9.65 1.38
CA GLU A 35 7.69 -9.61 0.35
C GLU A 35 6.36 -10.20 0.85
N SER A 36 6.40 -11.35 1.53
CA SER A 36 5.19 -11.95 2.12
C SER A 36 4.54 -11.01 3.15
N LYS A 37 5.34 -10.33 3.98
CA LYS A 37 4.81 -9.37 4.96
C LYS A 37 4.20 -8.13 4.32
N ILE A 38 4.77 -7.65 3.20
CA ILE A 38 4.17 -6.56 2.44
C ILE A 38 2.80 -6.97 1.93
N ASP A 39 2.67 -8.21 1.45
CA ASP A 39 1.37 -8.71 0.98
C ASP A 39 0.33 -8.79 2.09
N ASP A 40 0.73 -9.24 3.28
CA ASP A 40 -0.12 -9.23 4.48
C ASP A 40 -0.56 -7.80 4.82
N PHE A 41 0.35 -6.82 4.81
CA PHE A 41 0.03 -5.43 5.11
C PHE A 41 -0.91 -4.81 4.07
N LEU A 42 -0.73 -5.11 2.79
CA LEU A 42 -1.60 -4.66 1.72
C LEU A 42 -3.00 -5.27 1.87
N SER A 43 -3.08 -6.56 2.16
CA SER A 43 -4.36 -7.25 2.40
C SER A 43 -5.09 -6.70 3.62
N GLU A 44 -4.39 -6.47 4.73
CA GLU A 44 -4.97 -5.87 5.93
C GLU A 44 -5.53 -4.47 5.66
N ILE A 45 -4.80 -3.63 4.92
CA ILE A 45 -5.27 -2.26 4.67
C ILE A 45 -6.40 -2.19 3.65
N GLU A 46 -6.48 -3.12 2.69
CA GLU A 46 -7.63 -3.28 1.81
C GLU A 46 -8.91 -3.54 2.63
N VAL A 47 -8.82 -4.45 3.61
CA VAL A 47 -9.91 -4.73 4.54
C VAL A 47 -10.24 -3.48 5.36
N GLU A 48 -9.26 -2.85 6.02
CA GLU A 48 -9.49 -1.64 6.82
C GLU A 48 -10.11 -0.50 6.00
N SER A 49 -9.70 -0.34 4.74
CA SER A 49 -10.18 0.70 3.84
C SER A 49 -11.67 0.56 3.53
N THR A 50 -12.13 -0.68 3.42
CA THR A 50 -13.53 -1.03 3.15
C THR A 50 -14.45 -0.61 4.29
N TYR A 51 -13.99 -0.73 5.54
CA TYR A 51 -14.78 -0.40 6.72
C TYR A 51 -14.61 1.05 7.19
N SER A 52 -13.45 1.65 6.97
CA SER A 52 -13.06 2.91 7.62
C SER A 52 -13.19 4.16 6.74
N GLN A 53 -13.78 4.04 5.53
CA GLN A 53 -13.78 5.12 4.51
C GLN A 53 -12.39 5.76 4.34
N SER A 54 -11.35 4.91 4.31
CA SER A 54 -9.99 5.41 4.26
C SER A 54 -9.72 6.11 2.91
N ASN A 55 -8.74 7.00 2.86
CA ASN A 55 -8.31 7.64 1.61
C ASN A 55 -7.51 6.73 0.67
N LEU A 56 -7.49 5.41 0.92
CA LEU A 56 -6.90 4.43 0.01
C LEU A 56 -7.85 4.11 -1.14
N PHE A 57 -7.37 4.27 -2.35
CA PHE A 57 -8.01 3.82 -3.57
C PHE A 57 -7.21 2.67 -4.15
N VAL A 58 -7.90 1.56 -4.41
CA VAL A 58 -7.34 0.38 -5.06
C VAL A 58 -7.95 0.26 -6.44
N THR A 59 -7.11 0.16 -7.48
CA THR A 59 -7.57 0.02 -8.86
C THR A 59 -6.85 -1.12 -9.55
N CYS A 60 -7.54 -1.78 -10.49
CA CYS A 60 -6.93 -2.80 -11.35
C CYS A 60 -6.82 -2.24 -12.77
N LYS A 61 -5.60 -2.21 -13.33
CA LYS A 61 -5.33 -1.74 -14.69
C LYS A 61 -4.50 -2.79 -15.41
N ALA A 62 -5.04 -3.31 -16.52
CA ALA A 62 -4.40 -4.35 -17.33
C ALA A 62 -3.94 -5.59 -16.54
N GLY A 63 -4.66 -5.97 -15.48
CA GLY A 63 -4.33 -7.11 -14.62
C GLY A 63 -3.39 -6.81 -13.45
N THR A 64 -2.87 -5.59 -13.34
CA THR A 64 -2.03 -5.16 -12.22
C THR A 64 -2.86 -4.35 -11.22
N VAL A 65 -2.68 -4.65 -9.92
CA VAL A 65 -3.32 -3.92 -8.81
C VAL A 65 -2.44 -2.74 -8.40
N TYR A 66 -3.08 -1.60 -8.23
CA TYR A 66 -2.47 -0.32 -7.89
C TYR A 66 -3.11 0.27 -6.64
N TYR A 67 -2.26 0.84 -5.79
CA TYR A 67 -2.62 1.47 -4.53
C TYR A 67 -2.31 2.97 -4.59
N LYS A 68 -3.30 3.80 -4.24
CA LYS A 68 -3.16 5.25 -4.20
C LYS A 68 -3.79 5.81 -2.94
N TRP A 69 -2.99 6.47 -2.11
CA TRP A 69 -3.52 7.27 -1.01
C TRP A 69 -3.86 8.66 -1.51
N ASN A 70 -5.12 9.07 -1.45
CA ASN A 70 -5.49 10.46 -1.67
C ASN A 70 -5.14 11.31 -0.45
N LYS A 71 -4.87 12.59 -0.72
CA LYS A 71 -4.72 13.57 0.36
C LYS A 71 -6.02 13.60 1.14
N SER A 72 -5.96 13.46 2.47
CA SER A 72 -7.11 13.76 3.31
C SER A 72 -7.50 15.20 3.02
N THR A 73 -8.64 15.42 2.37
CA THR A 73 -9.31 16.73 2.37
C THR A 73 -9.76 16.97 3.80
N THR A 74 -8.94 17.67 4.57
CA THR A 74 -9.39 18.40 5.76
C THR A 74 -9.93 19.74 5.29
#